data_AF-A0AAD4N2G1-F1
#
_entry.id   AF-A0AAD4N2G1-F1
#
_cell.length_a   1.000
_cell.length_b   1.000
_cell.length_c   1.000
_cell.angle_alpha   90.00
_cell.angle_beta   90.00
_cell.angle_gamma   90.00
#
_symmetry.space_group_name_H-M   'P 1'
#
loop_
_entity.id
_entity.type
_entity.pdbx_description
1 polymer ?
#
loop_
_entity_poly.entity_id
_entity_poly.type
_entity_poly.pdbx_seq_one_letter_code
_entity_poly.pdbx_strand_id
1 'polypeptide(L)'
;MGVQPSVIRNVGKEKGYLSEAGASLIDQKLGLGVVPKTAVVSLAAPTFNYSAIDRAKARSKERLRARFPDLGRHFRRIGLPPKKGSFQVFVNGYKDANYWLRQWESNPEQALPPKTQHEFQLQFEAMVVLDYIIRNTDRGNDNWLIKYTPAQLIPIKEVNELNTTTEGKTSPSTTTTNQTDAEQGPLIDFGSDDGKSLENPAAPSSTTDTTSAEIVLKPEEPQFSQERNNAENEDNWEDISMPHVSIAAIDNGLAFPFKHPDQWRTYPYRWSYLSMAQHPFSEDTVQKILPFLDNMEFVRELGNDLQRIFENDGGFDKNTFAKQLSVIRGQIFNLREALRTRKSPAQLVQMPSQYMIEVKQKKKKKRRTIKTVEIRVDEDRTNLRLDVPTSNIEESPSDAISDNAGTSTAAEDANREQPATVPESETDPWHKVFQQKVSTKTAFFRMW
;
A
#
# COMPACT_ATOMS: atom_id res chain seq x y z
N MET A 1 -18.30 4.12 18.34
CA MET A 1 -19.26 3.05 17.97
C MET A 1 -18.52 1.72 17.99
N GLY A 2 -19.21 0.60 18.23
CA GLY A 2 -18.57 -0.73 18.24
C GLY A 2 -18.57 -1.39 16.86
N VAL A 3 -17.43 -1.92 16.41
CA VAL A 3 -17.33 -2.67 15.15
C VAL A 3 -18.20 -3.93 15.24
N GLN A 4 -19.13 -4.07 14.30
CA GLN A 4 -20.05 -5.21 14.22
C GLN A 4 -19.27 -6.55 14.15
N PRO A 5 -19.51 -7.55 15.04
CA PRO A 5 -18.76 -8.81 15.12
C PRO A 5 -18.79 -9.75 13.89
N SER A 6 -19.34 -9.26 12.77
CA SER A 6 -19.58 -9.99 11.53
C SER A 6 -18.72 -9.51 10.34
N VAL A 7 -18.06 -8.35 10.45
CA VAL A 7 -17.07 -7.89 9.45
C VAL A 7 -15.84 -8.82 9.43
N ILE A 8 -15.46 -9.32 10.61
CA ILE A 8 -14.31 -10.20 10.92
C ILE A 8 -14.46 -11.63 10.32
N ARG A 9 -15.40 -11.87 9.40
CA ARG A 9 -15.65 -13.20 8.78
C ARG A 9 -15.11 -13.34 7.34
N ASN A 10 -14.77 -12.25 6.66
CA ASN A 10 -14.31 -12.25 5.25
C ASN A 10 -12.87 -11.72 5.09
N VAL A 11 -12.47 -10.75 5.91
CA VAL A 11 -11.07 -10.63 6.35
C VAL A 11 -10.77 -11.86 7.24
N GLY A 12 -9.53 -12.35 7.25
CA GLY A 12 -9.17 -13.53 8.05
C GLY A 12 -9.21 -13.29 9.57
N LYS A 13 -8.64 -14.21 10.36
CA LYS A 13 -8.24 -13.92 11.77
C LYS A 13 -6.98 -13.02 11.82
N GLU A 14 -6.85 -12.17 10.82
CA GLU A 14 -5.64 -11.45 10.49
C GLU A 14 -5.76 -10.05 11.04
N LYS A 15 -4.66 -9.57 11.60
CA LYS A 15 -4.68 -8.39 12.47
C LYS A 15 -4.54 -7.17 11.57
N GLY A 16 -5.45 -6.21 11.68
CA GLY A 16 -5.52 -5.04 10.80
C GLY A 16 -4.20 -4.28 10.64
N TYR A 17 -3.29 -4.36 11.61
CA TYR A 17 -1.94 -3.81 11.49
C TYR A 17 -1.09 -4.38 10.34
N LEU A 18 -1.33 -5.65 9.94
CA LEU A 18 -0.71 -6.26 8.75
C LEU A 18 -1.33 -5.71 7.47
N SER A 19 -2.64 -5.44 7.51
CA SER A 19 -3.39 -4.77 6.43
C SER A 19 -2.83 -3.37 6.15
N GLU A 20 -2.66 -2.57 7.21
CA GLU A 20 -2.05 -1.23 7.13
C GLU A 20 -0.62 -1.26 6.56
N ALA A 21 0.22 -2.16 7.06
CA ALA A 21 1.60 -2.31 6.55
C ALA A 21 1.64 -2.85 5.11
N GLY A 22 0.71 -3.74 4.74
CA GLY A 22 0.58 -4.28 3.39
C GLY A 22 0.09 -3.24 2.37
N ALA A 23 -0.80 -2.34 2.78
CA ALA A 23 -1.23 -1.20 1.95
C ALA A 23 -0.06 -0.25 1.68
N SER A 24 0.70 0.12 2.72
CA SER A 24 1.90 0.96 2.55
C SER A 24 3.03 0.27 1.77
N LEU A 25 3.11 -1.06 1.75
CA LEU A 25 4.03 -1.82 0.88
C LEU A 25 3.62 -1.72 -0.59
N ILE A 26 2.33 -1.89 -0.89
CA ILE A 26 1.79 -1.81 -2.27
C ILE A 26 1.93 -0.40 -2.83
N ASP A 27 1.63 0.62 -2.03
CA ASP A 27 1.84 2.03 -2.39
C ASP A 27 3.30 2.28 -2.83
N GLN A 28 4.27 1.81 -2.03
CA GLN A 28 5.70 1.96 -2.33
C GLN A 28 6.15 1.13 -3.54
N LYS A 29 5.64 -0.11 -3.69
CA LYS A 29 5.95 -0.99 -4.82
C LYS A 29 5.44 -0.46 -6.17
N LEU A 30 4.34 0.30 -6.17
CA LEU A 30 3.72 0.89 -7.38
C LEU A 30 3.99 2.40 -7.53
N GLY A 31 4.73 3.02 -6.59
CA GLY A 31 5.01 4.45 -6.57
C GLY A 31 3.75 5.31 -6.51
N LEU A 32 2.71 4.87 -5.79
CA LEU A 32 1.40 5.55 -5.74
C LEU A 32 1.49 6.88 -4.97
N GLY A 33 2.13 6.87 -3.78
CA GLY A 33 2.38 8.08 -3.00
C GLY A 33 1.19 8.60 -2.20
N VAL A 34 0.15 7.79 -2.01
CA VAL A 34 -1.10 8.17 -1.32
C VAL A 34 -1.22 7.57 0.08
N VAL A 35 -0.52 6.48 0.42
CA VAL A 35 -0.53 5.90 1.78
C VAL A 35 0.57 6.53 2.63
N PRO A 36 0.25 7.23 3.73
CA PRO A 36 1.28 7.70 4.66
C PRO A 36 2.09 6.53 5.20
N LYS A 37 3.42 6.61 5.13
CA LYS A 37 4.34 5.48 5.38
C LYS A 37 3.98 4.73 6.65
N THR A 38 3.63 3.45 6.52
CA THR A 38 3.13 2.62 7.61
C THR A 38 3.93 1.33 7.76
N ALA A 39 4.34 1.01 8.99
CA ALA A 39 5.15 -0.18 9.29
C ALA A 39 4.66 -0.93 10.52
N VAL A 40 5.02 -2.21 10.64
CA VAL A 40 4.82 -3.01 11.85
C VAL A 40 5.91 -2.67 12.87
N VAL A 41 5.52 -2.14 14.03
CA VAL A 41 6.44 -1.78 15.12
C VAL A 41 6.13 -2.57 16.40
N SER A 42 6.95 -2.39 17.44
CA SER A 42 6.68 -2.93 18.78
C SER A 42 6.96 -1.88 19.86
N LEU A 43 5.90 -1.28 20.41
CA LEU A 43 6.00 -0.14 21.35
C LEU A 43 5.39 -0.48 22.72
N ALA A 44 5.88 0.19 23.77
CA ALA A 44 5.32 0.13 25.12
C ALA A 44 5.13 1.55 25.67
N ALA A 45 3.92 1.89 26.11
CA ALA A 45 3.60 3.18 26.71
C ALA A 45 2.57 2.99 27.84
N PRO A 46 2.66 3.72 28.98
CA PRO A 46 1.72 3.55 30.11
C PRO A 46 0.24 3.73 29.75
N THR A 47 -0.03 4.58 28.74
CA THR A 47 -1.35 4.90 28.18
C THR A 47 -1.99 3.76 27.39
N PHE A 48 -1.21 2.80 26.85
CA PHE A 48 -1.78 1.66 26.14
C PHE A 48 -2.58 0.75 27.07
N ASN A 49 -3.63 0.12 26.54
CA ASN A 49 -4.49 -0.80 27.31
C ASN A 49 -3.75 -2.13 27.63
N TYR A 50 -3.35 -2.33 28.87
CA TYR A 50 -2.71 -3.54 29.40
C TYR A 50 -3.56 -4.22 30.46
N SER A 51 -3.46 -5.55 30.56
CA SER A 51 -4.12 -6.31 31.62
C SER A 51 -3.65 -5.86 33.01
N ALA A 52 -4.51 -6.03 34.01
CA ALA A 52 -4.16 -5.76 35.40
C ALA A 52 -2.92 -6.56 35.84
N ILE A 53 -2.77 -7.79 35.34
CA ILE A 53 -1.64 -8.69 35.60
C ILE A 53 -0.34 -8.12 35.00
N ASP A 54 -0.36 -7.59 33.78
CA ASP A 54 0.83 -6.98 33.16
C ASP A 54 1.25 -5.71 33.89
N ARG A 55 0.29 -4.84 34.24
CA ARG A 55 0.56 -3.62 35.02
C ARG A 55 1.11 -3.95 36.41
N ALA A 56 0.59 -4.98 37.08
CA ALA A 56 1.10 -5.45 38.36
C ALA A 56 2.52 -6.04 38.23
N LYS A 57 2.76 -6.91 37.25
CA LYS A 57 4.09 -7.51 36.98
C LYS A 57 5.15 -6.45 36.66
N ALA A 58 4.80 -5.42 35.89
CA ALA A 58 5.69 -4.30 35.59
C ALA A 58 6.11 -3.56 36.89
N ARG A 59 5.12 -3.10 37.68
CA ARG A 59 5.34 -2.40 38.96
C ARG A 59 6.14 -3.25 39.96
N SER A 60 5.86 -4.54 40.07
CA SER A 60 6.57 -5.43 41.01
C SER A 60 8.04 -5.66 40.59
N LYS A 61 8.33 -5.83 39.30
CA LYS A 61 9.71 -5.94 38.79
C LYS A 61 10.50 -4.64 38.99
N GLU A 62 9.86 -3.50 38.78
CA GLU A 62 10.43 -2.17 38.97
C GLU A 62 10.79 -1.93 40.44
N ARG A 63 9.86 -2.21 41.36
CA ARG A 63 10.11 -2.20 42.82
C ARG A 63 11.23 -3.15 43.25
N LEU A 64 11.26 -4.38 42.70
CA LEU A 64 12.31 -5.36 43.02
C LEU A 64 13.67 -4.92 42.49
N ARG A 65 13.75 -4.35 41.28
CA ARG A 65 15.00 -3.77 40.73
C ARG A 65 15.49 -2.59 41.58
N ALA A 66 14.60 -1.75 42.07
CA ALA A 66 14.94 -0.60 42.90
C ALA A 66 15.40 -0.99 44.32
N ARG A 67 14.83 -2.05 44.92
CA ARG A 67 15.21 -2.53 46.27
C ARG A 67 16.38 -3.51 46.28
N PHE A 68 16.51 -4.33 45.24
CA PHE A 68 17.52 -5.40 45.16
C PHE A 68 18.18 -5.35 43.78
N PRO A 69 19.18 -4.47 43.56
CA PRO A 69 19.80 -4.27 42.25
C PRO A 69 20.28 -5.57 41.60
N ASP A 70 20.89 -6.48 42.37
CA ASP A 70 21.45 -7.74 41.86
C ASP A 70 20.39 -8.73 41.40
N LEU A 71 19.26 -8.81 42.10
CA LEU A 71 18.09 -9.55 41.62
C LEU A 71 17.49 -8.85 40.38
N GLY A 72 17.49 -7.52 40.38
CA GLY A 72 17.07 -6.68 39.25
C GLY A 72 17.87 -6.89 37.96
N ARG A 73 19.19 -7.12 38.06
CA ARG A 73 20.07 -7.41 36.90
C ARG A 73 19.62 -8.65 36.11
N HIS A 74 18.96 -9.61 36.76
CA HIS A 74 18.48 -10.84 36.14
C HIS A 74 17.17 -10.67 35.35
N PHE A 75 16.47 -9.52 35.47
CA PHE A 75 15.22 -9.29 34.74
C PHE A 75 15.45 -8.86 33.28
N ARG A 76 15.43 -9.83 32.35
CA ARG A 76 15.46 -9.63 30.88
C ARG A 76 14.43 -8.63 30.31
N ARG A 77 13.45 -8.17 31.10
CA ARG A 77 12.53 -7.07 30.79
C ARG A 77 11.98 -6.48 32.09
N ILE A 78 12.14 -5.17 32.25
CA ILE A 78 11.48 -4.30 33.23
C ILE A 78 10.46 -3.42 32.48
N GLY A 79 9.45 -2.88 33.18
CA GLY A 79 8.37 -2.10 32.56
C GLY A 79 7.30 -2.97 31.88
N LEU A 80 6.43 -2.31 31.11
CA LEU A 80 5.30 -2.93 30.41
C LEU A 80 5.77 -3.72 29.16
N PRO A 81 5.07 -4.81 28.77
CA PRO A 81 5.45 -5.56 27.59
C PRO A 81 5.17 -4.75 26.30
N PRO A 82 6.08 -4.73 25.31
CA PRO A 82 5.80 -4.08 24.03
C PRO A 82 4.69 -4.81 23.27
N LYS A 83 3.84 -4.04 22.60
CA LYS A 83 2.75 -4.50 21.74
C LYS A 83 3.14 -4.36 20.28
N LYS A 84 2.96 -5.42 19.49
CA LYS A 84 2.97 -5.33 18.02
C LYS A 84 1.76 -4.54 17.55
N GLY A 85 1.95 -3.67 16.56
CA GLY A 85 0.91 -2.86 15.94
C GLY A 85 1.44 -2.09 14.73
N SER A 86 0.55 -1.40 14.03
CA SER A 86 0.89 -0.53 12.91
C SER A 86 1.27 0.84 13.43
N PHE A 87 2.25 1.47 12.78
CA PHE A 87 2.64 2.85 13.04
C PHE A 87 2.70 3.58 11.70
N GLN A 88 1.72 4.46 11.51
CA GLN A 88 1.55 5.29 10.32
C GLN A 88 2.12 6.69 10.61
N VAL A 89 2.85 7.27 9.65
CA VAL A 89 3.29 8.66 9.75
C VAL A 89 2.07 9.59 9.71
N PHE A 90 1.96 10.49 10.70
CA PHE A 90 0.89 11.48 10.76
C PHE A 90 1.07 12.57 9.68
N VAL A 91 -0.02 12.98 9.04
CA VAL A 91 -0.01 13.97 7.95
C VAL A 91 -0.72 15.27 8.36
N ASN A 92 -0.09 16.41 8.07
CA ASN A 92 -0.53 17.73 8.56
C ASN A 92 -1.26 18.54 7.48
N GLY A 93 -2.37 19.19 7.87
CA GLY A 93 -3.16 20.07 6.99
C GLY A 93 -4.21 19.36 6.12
N TYR A 94 -4.46 18.07 6.35
CA TYR A 94 -5.48 17.30 5.65
C TYR A 94 -6.85 17.41 6.35
N LYS A 95 -7.93 17.20 5.59
CA LYS A 95 -9.32 17.04 6.04
C LYS A 95 -9.97 15.86 5.33
N ASP A 96 -11.01 15.27 5.89
CA ASP A 96 -11.85 14.24 5.26
C ASP A 96 -12.18 14.62 3.81
N ALA A 97 -12.12 13.70 2.85
CA ALA A 97 -12.49 13.99 1.46
C ALA A 97 -13.95 14.47 1.36
N ASN A 98 -14.82 13.88 2.19
CA ASN A 98 -16.20 14.30 2.45
C ASN A 98 -16.37 15.80 2.77
N TYR A 99 -15.35 16.49 3.30
CA TYR A 99 -15.39 17.93 3.53
C TYR A 99 -15.14 18.68 2.22
N TRP A 100 -14.00 18.44 1.57
CA TRP A 100 -13.57 19.20 0.38
C TRP A 100 -14.49 18.98 -0.83
N LEU A 101 -14.94 17.74 -1.06
CA LEU A 101 -15.87 17.44 -2.15
C LEU A 101 -17.15 18.28 -2.05
N ARG A 102 -17.72 18.42 -0.83
CA ARG A 102 -18.91 19.25 -0.60
C ARG A 102 -18.63 20.74 -0.76
N GLN A 103 -17.44 21.22 -0.41
CA GLN A 103 -17.08 22.62 -0.64
C GLN A 103 -17.05 22.92 -2.13
N TRP A 104 -16.40 22.08 -2.94
CA TRP A 104 -16.34 22.27 -4.40
C TRP A 104 -17.68 22.07 -5.10
N GLU A 105 -18.55 21.19 -4.58
CA GLU A 105 -19.95 21.03 -5.06
C GLU A 105 -20.86 22.22 -4.69
N SER A 106 -20.65 22.84 -3.52
CA SER A 106 -21.51 23.93 -3.02
C SER A 106 -21.05 25.32 -3.49
N ASN A 107 -19.74 25.49 -3.66
CA ASN A 107 -19.06 26.74 -3.96
C ASN A 107 -18.17 26.56 -5.22
N PRO A 108 -18.74 26.56 -6.44
CA PRO A 108 -17.99 26.29 -7.67
C PRO A 108 -16.85 27.27 -7.95
N GLU A 109 -16.91 28.49 -7.39
CA GLU A 109 -15.84 29.49 -7.44
C GLU A 109 -14.61 29.13 -6.59
N GLN A 110 -14.74 28.14 -5.70
CA GLN A 110 -13.66 27.56 -4.89
C GLN A 110 -13.20 26.18 -5.40
N ALA A 111 -13.73 25.73 -6.56
CA ALA A 111 -13.33 24.48 -7.18
C ALA A 111 -11.87 24.50 -7.68
N LEU A 112 -11.28 23.31 -7.87
CA LEU A 112 -9.90 23.17 -8.30
C LEU A 112 -9.66 23.76 -9.71
N PRO A 113 -8.67 24.65 -9.89
CA PRO A 113 -8.26 25.10 -11.22
C PRO A 113 -7.83 23.92 -12.11
N PRO A 114 -8.00 23.96 -13.44
CA PRO A 114 -7.88 22.78 -14.31
C PRO A 114 -6.61 21.93 -14.14
N LYS A 115 -5.43 22.57 -13.97
CA LYS A 115 -4.16 21.87 -13.72
C LYS A 115 -4.15 21.11 -12.39
N THR A 116 -4.72 21.71 -11.34
CA THR A 116 -4.86 21.11 -10.00
C THR A 116 -5.95 20.03 -9.99
N GLN A 117 -7.01 20.20 -10.78
CA GLN A 117 -8.04 19.18 -10.98
C GLN A 117 -7.47 17.93 -11.67
N HIS A 118 -6.50 18.08 -12.60
CA HIS A 118 -5.75 16.95 -13.17
C HIS A 118 -4.86 16.29 -12.12
N GLU A 119 -4.06 17.05 -11.36
CA GLU A 119 -3.24 16.53 -10.24
C GLU A 119 -4.09 15.73 -9.23
N PHE A 120 -5.30 16.22 -8.93
CA PHE A 120 -6.27 15.55 -8.06
C PHE A 120 -6.79 14.24 -8.69
N GLN A 121 -7.15 14.25 -9.97
CA GLN A 121 -7.60 13.05 -10.70
C GLN A 121 -6.51 11.95 -10.69
N LEU A 122 -5.24 12.30 -10.91
CA LEU A 122 -4.13 11.34 -10.88
C LEU A 122 -3.95 10.70 -9.49
N GLN A 123 -4.04 11.49 -8.42
CA GLN A 123 -3.97 10.96 -7.06
C GLN A 123 -5.22 10.16 -6.66
N PHE A 124 -6.39 10.53 -7.17
CA PHE A 124 -7.62 9.78 -7.01
C PHE A 124 -7.51 8.40 -7.68
N GLU A 125 -7.01 8.35 -8.91
CA GLU A 125 -6.76 7.11 -9.64
C GLU A 125 -5.69 6.23 -8.95
N ALA A 126 -4.65 6.83 -8.37
CA ALA A 126 -3.67 6.11 -7.55
C ALA A 126 -4.32 5.46 -6.30
N MET A 127 -5.24 6.16 -5.62
CA MET A 127 -6.02 5.58 -4.51
C MET A 127 -6.97 4.46 -4.98
N VAL A 128 -7.61 4.62 -6.15
CA VAL A 128 -8.44 3.57 -6.77
C VAL A 128 -7.62 2.31 -7.05
N VAL A 129 -6.42 2.46 -7.62
CA VAL A 129 -5.48 1.36 -7.90
C VAL A 129 -5.11 0.62 -6.62
N LEU A 130 -4.75 1.35 -5.55
CA LEU A 130 -4.47 0.78 -4.23
C LEU A 130 -5.66 -0.03 -3.71
N ASP A 131 -6.82 0.62 -3.54
CA ASP A 131 -8.02 0.03 -2.93
C ASP A 131 -8.50 -1.21 -3.68
N TYR A 132 -8.40 -1.18 -5.02
CA TYR A 132 -8.80 -2.31 -5.84
C TYR A 132 -7.85 -3.49 -5.67
N ILE A 133 -6.52 -3.29 -5.73
CA ILE A 133 -5.52 -4.36 -5.57
C ILE A 133 -5.62 -5.01 -4.19
N ILE A 134 -5.76 -4.22 -3.12
CA ILE A 134 -5.89 -4.75 -1.75
C ILE A 134 -7.29 -5.31 -1.43
N ARG A 135 -8.26 -5.11 -2.33
CA ARG A 135 -9.71 -5.27 -2.12
C ARG A 135 -10.13 -4.71 -0.76
N ASN A 136 -9.97 -3.41 -0.58
CA ASN A 136 -10.43 -2.72 0.63
C ASN A 136 -11.93 -2.98 0.83
N THR A 137 -12.35 -3.23 2.07
CA THR A 137 -13.76 -3.48 2.41
C THR A 137 -14.43 -2.34 3.19
N ASP A 138 -13.69 -1.29 3.57
CA ASP A 138 -14.22 -0.18 4.38
C ASP A 138 -13.73 1.23 3.94
N ARG A 139 -13.50 1.44 2.64
CA ARG A 139 -13.26 2.79 2.11
C ARG A 139 -14.56 3.59 2.00
N GLY A 140 -14.87 4.32 3.06
CA GLY A 140 -15.76 5.49 3.00
C GLY A 140 -15.03 6.78 2.57
N ASN A 141 -15.77 7.87 2.31
CA ASN A 141 -15.20 9.19 1.93
C ASN A 141 -14.77 10.04 3.14
N ASP A 142 -14.94 9.49 4.33
CA ASP A 142 -14.34 9.80 5.62
C ASP A 142 -12.96 9.13 5.77
N ASN A 143 -12.81 7.90 5.25
CA ASN A 143 -11.57 7.11 5.38
C ASN A 143 -10.51 7.42 4.29
N TRP A 144 -10.61 8.54 3.60
CA TRP A 144 -9.50 9.15 2.86
C TRP A 144 -9.55 10.66 3.01
N LEU A 145 -8.38 11.30 3.05
CA LEU A 145 -8.24 12.72 3.33
C LEU A 145 -7.74 13.47 2.10
N ILE A 146 -8.12 14.74 2.00
CA ILE A 146 -7.62 15.71 1.03
C ILE A 146 -6.97 16.88 1.78
N LYS A 147 -5.79 17.29 1.33
CA LYS A 147 -5.18 18.58 1.61
C LYS A 147 -5.26 19.41 0.33
N TYR A 148 -5.85 20.59 0.41
CA TYR A 148 -5.84 21.57 -0.67
C TYR A 148 -5.26 22.88 -0.16
N THR A 149 -4.36 23.47 -0.94
CA THR A 149 -3.75 24.78 -0.69
C THR A 149 -4.09 25.66 -1.90
N PRO A 150 -4.96 26.67 -1.76
CA PRO A 150 -5.28 27.57 -2.86
C PRO A 150 -4.08 28.47 -3.17
N ALA A 151 -4.09 29.09 -4.35
CA ALA A 151 -3.06 30.03 -4.77
C ALA A 151 -3.01 31.25 -3.83
N GLN A 152 -1.81 31.72 -3.50
CA GLN A 152 -1.59 32.90 -2.68
C GLN A 152 -0.52 33.79 -3.31
N LEU A 153 -0.74 35.11 -3.26
CA LEU A 153 0.29 36.09 -3.58
C LEU A 153 1.42 35.94 -2.56
N ILE A 154 2.65 35.80 -3.06
CA ILE A 154 3.86 35.77 -2.25
C ILE A 154 4.15 37.22 -1.84
N PRO A 155 4.25 37.56 -0.54
CA PRO A 155 4.61 38.91 -0.14
C PRO A 155 6.05 39.22 -0.58
N ILE A 156 6.19 40.14 -1.54
CA ILE A 156 7.49 40.67 -1.95
C ILE A 156 8.16 41.23 -0.69
N LYS A 157 9.35 40.73 -0.37
CA LYS A 157 10.18 41.33 0.67
C LYS A 157 10.74 42.64 0.12
N GLU A 158 10.37 43.76 0.73
CA GLU A 158 10.96 45.06 0.41
C GLU A 158 12.49 44.98 0.56
N VAL A 159 13.19 45.07 -0.57
CA VAL A 159 14.65 45.12 -0.59
C VAL A 159 15.04 46.56 -0.26
N ASN A 160 15.42 46.79 1.01
CA ASN A 160 15.84 48.10 1.50
C ASN A 160 17.22 48.51 0.95
N GLU A 161 17.31 48.78 -0.35
CA GLU A 161 18.44 49.46 -0.98
C GLU A 161 18.24 50.98 -1.00
N LEU A 162 18.72 51.64 0.06
CA LEU A 162 18.80 53.11 0.12
C LEU A 162 20.09 53.56 0.83
N ASN A 163 21.22 53.33 0.16
CA ASN A 163 22.51 53.93 0.49
C ASN A 163 22.77 55.15 -0.41
N THR A 164 22.13 56.28 -0.13
CA THR A 164 22.52 57.58 -0.70
C THR A 164 22.61 58.64 0.40
N THR A 165 23.82 59.16 0.61
CA THR A 165 24.09 60.20 1.61
C THR A 165 23.92 61.58 0.97
N THR A 166 23.04 62.43 1.51
CA THR A 166 23.05 63.87 1.21
C THR A 166 22.38 64.67 2.32
N GLU A 167 23.06 65.70 2.83
CA GLU A 167 22.49 66.65 3.79
C GLU A 167 21.67 67.73 3.06
N GLY A 168 20.53 68.15 3.62
CA GLY A 168 19.69 69.16 2.97
C GLY A 168 18.62 69.76 3.90
N LYS A 169 18.85 70.97 4.41
CA LYS A 169 17.91 71.72 5.26
C LYS A 169 16.61 72.05 4.51
N THR A 170 15.45 71.83 5.12
CA THR A 170 14.59 72.92 5.69
C THR A 170 13.21 72.39 6.10
N SER A 171 12.62 73.03 7.13
CA SER A 171 11.17 73.04 7.36
C SER A 171 10.61 74.40 6.89
N PRO A 172 9.29 74.52 6.68
CA PRO A 172 8.49 75.03 7.80
C PRO A 172 7.17 74.27 8.05
N SER A 173 6.57 74.55 9.21
CA SER A 173 5.35 73.93 9.73
C SER A 173 4.07 74.57 9.20
N THR A 174 2.95 73.85 9.29
CA THR A 174 1.65 74.47 9.58
C THR A 174 0.90 73.69 10.66
N THR A 175 0.58 74.36 11.76
CA THR A 175 -0.34 73.95 12.84
C THR A 175 -1.80 74.04 12.30
N THR A 176 -2.94 73.70 12.95
CA THR A 176 -3.35 73.75 14.37
C THR A 176 -4.78 73.15 14.52
N THR A 177 -5.08 72.41 15.60
CA THR A 177 -6.35 72.46 16.43
C THR A 177 -7.74 72.17 15.78
N ASN A 178 -8.82 71.74 16.48
CA ASN A 178 -9.05 71.30 17.88
C ASN A 178 -10.40 70.55 18.07
N GLN A 179 -10.70 70.21 19.34
CA GLN A 179 -11.97 69.75 19.97
C GLN A 179 -12.02 68.21 20.13
N THR A 180 -11.83 67.60 21.32
CA THR A 180 -12.45 67.76 22.67
C THR A 180 -13.91 67.23 22.70
N ASP A 181 -14.43 66.58 23.74
CA ASP A 181 -14.12 66.55 25.20
C ASP A 181 -13.80 65.10 25.70
N ALA A 182 -13.11 64.78 26.81
CA ALA A 182 -13.30 65.05 28.26
C ALA A 182 -14.57 64.37 28.86
N GLU A 183 -14.58 63.73 30.04
CA GLU A 183 -13.54 63.51 31.08
C GLU A 183 -13.96 62.38 32.10
N GLN A 184 -13.14 62.13 33.14
CA GLN A 184 -13.40 61.52 34.47
C GLN A 184 -13.21 60.00 34.71
N GLY A 185 -12.53 59.69 35.83
CA GLY A 185 -12.39 58.37 36.48
C GLY A 185 -13.14 58.32 37.84
N PRO A 186 -12.63 57.74 38.96
CA PRO A 186 -11.23 57.39 39.24
C PRO A 186 -10.94 56.02 39.94
N LEU A 187 -9.64 55.67 39.94
CA LEU A 187 -8.81 54.99 40.96
C LEU A 187 -9.45 54.32 42.21
N ILE A 188 -9.01 53.09 42.50
CA ILE A 188 -8.75 52.58 43.86
C ILE A 188 -7.40 51.82 43.85
N ASP A 189 -6.55 52.05 44.85
CA ASP A 189 -5.29 51.35 45.13
C ASP A 189 -5.11 51.21 46.66
N PHE A 190 -4.50 50.11 47.13
CA PHE A 190 -3.81 49.94 48.42
C PHE A 190 -3.05 48.58 48.46
N GLY A 191 -1.82 48.58 48.98
CA GLY A 191 -0.97 47.38 49.18
C GLY A 191 -1.28 46.54 50.44
N SER A 192 -0.39 45.70 51.00
CA SER A 192 1.07 45.54 50.77
C SER A 192 1.57 44.16 51.27
N ASP A 193 2.82 43.79 50.91
CA ASP A 193 3.68 42.71 51.48
C ASP A 193 3.14 41.25 51.48
N ASP A 194 3.94 40.19 51.71
CA ASP A 194 5.39 40.06 52.02
C ASP A 194 6.19 39.39 50.87
N GLY A 195 7.51 39.61 50.83
CA GLY A 195 8.42 38.96 49.87
C GLY A 195 9.50 38.06 50.51
N LYS A 196 10.11 37.18 49.69
CA LYS A 196 11.49 36.72 49.91
C LYS A 196 12.19 36.18 48.65
N SER A 197 13.47 36.49 48.53
CA SER A 197 14.36 36.20 47.40
C SER A 197 15.33 35.04 47.67
N LEU A 198 16.03 34.59 46.61
CA LEU A 198 17.34 33.92 46.53
C LEU A 198 17.49 33.42 45.08
N GLU A 199 17.96 34.24 44.14
CA GLU A 199 19.38 34.50 43.78
C GLU A 199 20.09 33.34 43.04
N ASN A 200 20.57 33.63 41.83
CA ASN A 200 21.51 32.82 41.05
C ASN A 200 22.87 33.54 40.97
N PRO A 201 24.02 32.86 41.16
CA PRO A 201 25.33 33.41 40.85
C PRO A 201 25.68 33.29 39.36
N ALA A 202 26.53 34.20 38.87
CA ALA A 202 26.93 34.32 37.47
C ALA A 202 28.26 33.61 37.13
N ALA A 203 28.62 33.59 35.84
CA ALA A 203 29.90 33.09 35.34
C ALA A 203 31.01 34.18 35.37
N PRO A 204 32.30 33.78 35.42
CA PRO A 204 33.45 34.65 35.13
C PRO A 204 33.93 34.53 33.66
N SER A 205 34.88 35.37 33.24
CA SER A 205 35.28 35.58 31.83
C SER A 205 36.79 35.80 31.62
N SER A 206 37.19 35.99 30.35
CA SER A 206 38.44 36.60 29.82
C SER A 206 39.73 35.77 29.62
N THR A 207 40.37 35.98 28.44
CA THR A 207 41.82 35.89 28.08
C THR A 207 42.57 34.54 28.22
N THR A 208 43.57 34.12 27.39
CA THR A 208 44.14 34.45 26.04
C THR A 208 45.03 33.23 25.60
N ASP A 209 45.82 33.13 24.50
CA ASP A 209 46.29 34.02 23.43
C ASP A 209 46.66 33.27 22.10
N THR A 210 47.09 34.06 21.10
CA THR A 210 47.82 33.82 19.83
C THR A 210 48.70 32.55 19.68
N THR A 211 48.54 31.80 18.57
CA THR A 211 49.66 31.47 17.63
C THR A 211 49.25 30.88 16.26
N SER A 212 49.88 31.40 15.21
CA SER A 212 50.30 30.83 13.90
C SER A 212 49.46 29.81 13.11
N ALA A 213 49.20 30.22 11.85
CA ALA A 213 48.54 29.50 10.75
C ALA A 213 49.33 28.34 10.10
N GLU A 214 48.63 27.54 9.29
CA GLU A 214 49.13 27.00 8.01
C GLU A 214 48.00 27.01 6.94
N ILE A 215 48.35 27.04 5.65
CA ILE A 215 47.44 27.23 4.51
C ILE A 215 47.62 26.11 3.48
N VAL A 216 46.52 25.51 3.00
CA VAL A 216 46.54 24.58 1.85
C VAL A 216 45.47 24.97 0.82
N LEU A 217 45.94 25.49 -0.32
CA LEU A 217 45.23 25.63 -1.60
C LEU A 217 45.25 24.27 -2.33
N LYS A 218 44.50 23.90 -3.37
CA LYS A 218 43.71 24.55 -4.47
C LYS A 218 42.89 23.40 -5.15
N PRO A 219 42.21 23.52 -6.32
CA PRO A 219 41.80 24.69 -7.11
C PRO A 219 40.31 24.69 -7.56
N GLU A 220 39.89 25.80 -8.18
CA GLU A 220 38.73 25.90 -9.07
C GLU A 220 39.16 25.87 -10.55
N GLU A 221 38.20 25.60 -11.44
CA GLU A 221 37.95 26.16 -12.80
C GLU A 221 37.49 25.11 -13.83
N PRO A 222 36.81 25.49 -14.94
CA PRO A 222 36.24 26.81 -15.27
C PRO A 222 34.71 26.80 -15.51
N GLN A 223 34.08 27.98 -15.54
CA GLN A 223 32.74 28.14 -16.13
C GLN A 223 32.84 28.31 -17.65
N PHE A 224 31.89 27.75 -18.40
CA PHE A 224 31.76 27.98 -19.84
C PHE A 224 30.42 28.65 -20.14
N SER A 225 30.47 29.88 -20.65
CA SER A 225 29.29 30.65 -21.08
C SER A 225 28.81 30.20 -22.46
N GLN A 226 27.53 29.88 -22.60
CA GLN A 226 26.85 29.85 -23.89
C GLN A 226 25.61 30.75 -23.89
N GLU A 227 25.32 31.31 -25.05
CA GLU A 227 24.43 32.44 -25.19
C GLU A 227 22.98 32.04 -25.44
N ARG A 228 22.09 32.80 -24.81
CA ARG A 228 20.65 32.96 -25.06
C ARG A 228 20.17 32.51 -26.46
N ASN A 229 19.50 31.36 -26.52
CA ASN A 229 18.37 31.21 -27.45
C ASN A 229 17.13 31.77 -26.76
N ASN A 230 16.61 32.89 -27.25
CA ASN A 230 15.62 33.71 -26.55
C ASN A 230 14.23 33.58 -27.20
N ALA A 231 13.48 32.52 -26.85
CA ALA A 231 12.20 32.20 -27.47
C ALA A 231 11.21 31.42 -26.56
N GLU A 232 11.18 31.70 -25.25
CA GLU A 232 10.15 31.21 -24.31
C GLU A 232 10.16 32.14 -23.08
N ASN A 233 9.41 33.25 -23.13
CA ASN A 233 9.40 34.28 -22.08
C ASN A 233 8.09 35.09 -22.07
N GLU A 234 6.97 34.37 -21.97
CA GLU A 234 5.66 34.89 -21.53
C GLU A 234 5.20 34.03 -20.34
N ASP A 235 4.36 34.57 -19.45
CA ASP A 235 3.86 33.93 -18.21
C ASP A 235 4.89 33.58 -17.09
N ASN A 236 5.92 34.43 -16.86
CA ASN A 236 6.76 34.31 -15.65
C ASN A 236 6.09 34.92 -14.39
N TRP A 237 5.11 34.20 -13.82
CA TRP A 237 4.34 34.60 -12.62
C TRP A 237 5.08 34.30 -11.30
N GLU A 238 6.27 34.87 -11.09
CA GLU A 238 7.13 34.56 -9.92
C GLU A 238 6.46 34.89 -8.55
N ASP A 239 5.53 35.85 -8.52
CA ASP A 239 4.85 36.31 -7.29
C ASP A 239 3.65 35.45 -6.86
N ILE A 240 3.26 34.39 -7.59
CA ILE A 240 2.07 33.58 -7.27
C ILE A 240 2.44 32.13 -6.93
N SER A 241 2.13 31.73 -5.70
CA SER A 241 2.24 30.33 -5.30
C SER A 241 1.19 29.47 -6.01
N MET A 242 1.65 28.43 -6.71
CA MET A 242 0.78 27.52 -7.45
C MET A 242 -0.17 26.74 -6.52
N PRO A 243 -1.48 26.62 -6.86
CA PRO A 243 -2.42 25.85 -6.07
C PRO A 243 -2.09 24.36 -6.14
N HIS A 244 -2.03 23.69 -4.98
CA HIS A 244 -1.59 22.30 -4.87
C HIS A 244 -2.57 21.47 -4.03
N VAL A 245 -2.76 20.22 -4.45
CA VAL A 245 -3.69 19.26 -3.85
C VAL A 245 -3.00 17.92 -3.56
N SER A 246 -3.38 17.26 -2.46
CA SER A 246 -2.86 15.93 -2.11
C SER A 246 -3.91 15.05 -1.44
N ILE A 247 -3.90 13.75 -1.76
CA ILE A 247 -4.72 12.72 -1.13
C ILE A 247 -3.90 11.88 -0.13
N ALA A 248 -4.50 11.53 1.01
CA ALA A 248 -3.96 10.56 1.96
C ALA A 248 -4.95 9.41 2.24
N ALA A 249 -4.57 8.19 1.87
CA ALA A 249 -5.32 6.94 2.08
C ALA A 249 -4.98 6.32 3.45
N ILE A 250 -5.70 6.75 4.48
CA ILE A 250 -5.61 6.27 5.86
C ILE A 250 -6.48 5.02 6.10
N ASP A 251 -6.53 4.50 7.34
CA ASP A 251 -7.39 3.38 7.79
C ASP A 251 -7.59 2.24 6.76
N ASN A 252 -6.49 1.55 6.46
CA ASN A 252 -6.47 0.41 5.54
C ASN A 252 -6.63 -0.93 6.28
N GLY A 253 -6.97 -0.88 7.59
CA GLY A 253 -7.04 -2.03 8.49
C GLY A 253 -7.99 -3.17 8.06
N LEU A 254 -8.95 -2.90 7.17
CA LEU A 254 -9.97 -3.83 6.66
C LEU A 254 -9.80 -4.20 5.17
N ALA A 255 -8.56 -4.24 4.70
CA ALA A 255 -8.19 -4.81 3.39
C ALA A 255 -7.77 -6.30 3.46
N PHE A 256 -7.29 -6.84 2.33
CA PHE A 256 -6.81 -8.21 2.12
C PHE A 256 -7.76 -9.33 2.57
N PRO A 257 -9.01 -9.38 2.06
CA PRO A 257 -9.92 -10.48 2.37
C PRO A 257 -9.48 -11.80 1.70
N PHE A 258 -9.70 -12.93 2.37
CA PHE A 258 -9.32 -14.25 1.84
C PHE A 258 -10.29 -14.79 0.78
N LYS A 259 -11.38 -14.06 0.52
CA LYS A 259 -12.34 -14.32 -0.56
C LYS A 259 -13.00 -13.00 -0.95
N HIS A 260 -13.57 -12.93 -2.15
CA HIS A 260 -14.52 -11.87 -2.47
C HIS A 260 -15.75 -11.97 -1.55
N PRO A 261 -16.38 -10.84 -1.17
CA PRO A 261 -17.58 -10.87 -0.35
C PRO A 261 -18.73 -11.66 -0.99
N ASP A 262 -19.50 -12.38 -0.17
CA ASP A 262 -20.73 -13.01 -0.60
C ASP A 262 -21.83 -11.95 -0.82
N GLN A 263 -22.70 -12.14 -1.83
CA GLN A 263 -23.60 -11.10 -2.38
C GLN A 263 -24.51 -10.37 -1.37
N TRP A 264 -24.81 -10.98 -0.21
CA TRP A 264 -25.57 -10.36 0.89
C TRP A 264 -24.78 -9.29 1.69
N ARG A 265 -23.48 -9.09 1.38
CA ARG A 265 -22.67 -7.95 1.82
C ARG A 265 -21.70 -7.54 0.71
N THR A 266 -22.04 -6.50 -0.03
CA THR A 266 -21.26 -6.05 -1.19
C THR A 266 -19.93 -5.37 -0.83
N TYR A 267 -19.84 -4.71 0.34
CA TYR A 267 -18.71 -3.85 0.74
C TYR A 267 -18.24 -2.96 -0.43
N PRO A 268 -19.09 -2.02 -0.91
CA PRO A 268 -18.81 -1.20 -2.08
C PRO A 268 -17.75 -0.14 -1.77
N TYR A 269 -16.91 0.18 -2.74
CA TYR A 269 -16.00 1.32 -2.65
C TYR A 269 -16.82 2.61 -2.76
N ARG A 270 -16.88 3.45 -1.71
CA ARG A 270 -17.78 4.63 -1.76
C ARG A 270 -17.38 5.66 -2.81
N TRP A 271 -16.10 5.68 -3.21
CA TRP A 271 -15.63 6.55 -4.28
C TRP A 271 -16.21 6.20 -5.66
N SER A 272 -16.73 4.99 -5.91
CA SER A 272 -17.21 4.59 -7.25
C SER A 272 -18.48 5.32 -7.68
N TYR A 273 -19.13 6.04 -6.76
CA TYR A 273 -20.32 6.88 -7.02
C TYR A 273 -19.96 8.34 -7.29
N LEU A 274 -18.70 8.74 -7.17
CA LEU A 274 -18.26 10.12 -7.45
C LEU A 274 -18.18 10.38 -8.96
N SER A 275 -18.30 11.64 -9.37
CA SER A 275 -18.18 12.09 -10.76
C SER A 275 -16.81 11.72 -11.37
N MET A 276 -15.72 11.99 -10.64
CA MET A 276 -14.35 11.59 -10.97
C MET A 276 -14.19 10.09 -11.28
N ALA A 277 -14.98 9.22 -10.66
CA ALA A 277 -14.94 7.77 -10.89
C ALA A 277 -15.64 7.32 -12.18
N GLN A 278 -16.40 8.19 -12.85
CA GLN A 278 -17.06 7.87 -14.12
C GLN A 278 -16.16 8.07 -15.33
N HIS A 279 -15.10 8.88 -15.22
CA HIS A 279 -14.12 9.10 -16.28
C HIS A 279 -13.20 7.88 -16.47
N PRO A 280 -12.81 7.54 -17.72
CA PRO A 280 -11.74 6.58 -17.99
C PRO A 280 -10.46 6.89 -17.20
N PHE A 281 -9.70 5.86 -16.84
CA PHE A 281 -8.34 6.08 -16.31
C PHE A 281 -7.50 6.92 -17.27
N SER A 282 -6.81 7.93 -16.72
CA SER A 282 -5.93 8.83 -17.44
C SER A 282 -4.79 8.09 -18.17
N GLU A 283 -4.24 8.74 -19.21
CA GLU A 283 -3.04 8.27 -19.90
C GLU A 283 -1.87 8.08 -18.92
N ASP A 284 -1.64 9.07 -18.05
CA ASP A 284 -0.57 9.07 -17.05
C ASP A 284 -0.67 7.86 -16.11
N THR A 285 -1.87 7.55 -15.59
CA THR A 285 -2.09 6.35 -14.76
C THR A 285 -1.87 5.07 -15.55
N VAL A 286 -2.35 4.97 -16.80
CA VAL A 286 -2.15 3.78 -17.63
C VAL A 286 -0.67 3.53 -17.89
N GLN A 287 0.08 4.56 -18.32
CA GLN A 287 1.51 4.45 -18.59
C GLN A 287 2.33 4.17 -17.32
N LYS A 288 1.96 4.77 -16.18
CA LYS A 288 2.64 4.55 -14.88
C LYS A 288 2.38 3.15 -14.31
N ILE A 289 1.15 2.63 -14.40
CA ILE A 289 0.73 1.43 -13.64
C ILE A 289 0.74 0.15 -14.47
N LEU A 290 0.33 0.19 -15.75
CA LEU A 290 0.20 -1.02 -16.58
C LEU A 290 1.51 -1.83 -16.71
N PRO A 291 2.71 -1.22 -16.87
CA PRO A 291 3.97 -1.98 -16.95
C PRO A 291 4.26 -2.85 -15.71
N PHE A 292 3.83 -2.42 -14.52
CA PHE A 292 3.96 -3.23 -13.30
C PHE A 292 2.99 -4.41 -13.27
N LEU A 293 1.76 -4.24 -13.77
CA LEU A 293 0.72 -5.28 -13.72
C LEU A 293 0.86 -6.33 -14.83
N ASP A 294 1.44 -5.94 -15.96
CA ASP A 294 1.86 -6.86 -17.03
C ASP A 294 3.11 -7.67 -16.64
N ASN A 295 3.98 -7.12 -15.77
CA ASN A 295 5.16 -7.82 -15.28
C ASN A 295 4.80 -8.90 -14.23
N MET A 296 4.73 -10.15 -14.68
CA MET A 296 4.43 -11.31 -13.82
C MET A 296 5.46 -11.53 -12.70
N GLU A 297 6.72 -11.13 -12.89
CA GLU A 297 7.75 -11.24 -11.84
C GLU A 297 7.50 -10.22 -10.73
N PHE A 298 7.14 -8.97 -11.08
CA PHE A 298 6.71 -7.97 -10.10
C PHE A 298 5.52 -8.48 -9.27
N VAL A 299 4.51 -9.07 -9.91
CA VAL A 299 3.34 -9.66 -9.22
C VAL A 299 3.74 -10.85 -8.33
N ARG A 300 4.80 -11.58 -8.67
CA ARG A 300 5.36 -12.67 -7.86
C ARG A 300 6.14 -12.13 -6.66
N GLU A 301 7.02 -11.15 -6.86
CA GLU A 301 7.74 -10.47 -5.79
C GLU A 301 6.80 -9.78 -4.79
N LEU A 302 5.78 -9.07 -5.28
CA LEU A 302 4.80 -8.40 -4.43
C LEU A 302 4.10 -9.40 -3.49
N GLY A 303 3.74 -10.58 -4.01
CA GLY A 303 3.22 -11.68 -3.19
C GLY A 303 4.22 -12.20 -2.15
N ASN A 304 5.51 -12.29 -2.51
CA ASN A 304 6.57 -12.70 -1.58
C ASN A 304 6.80 -11.66 -0.47
N ASP A 305 6.76 -10.37 -0.78
CA ASP A 305 6.98 -9.28 0.18
C ASP A 305 5.78 -9.11 1.13
N LEU A 306 4.55 -9.28 0.64
CA LEU A 306 3.37 -9.43 1.49
C LEU A 306 3.49 -10.65 2.41
N GLN A 307 3.97 -11.80 1.91
CA GLN A 307 4.18 -12.99 2.73
C GLN A 307 5.20 -12.73 3.84
N ARG A 308 6.31 -12.05 3.53
CA ARG A 308 7.33 -11.62 4.52
C ARG A 308 6.75 -10.74 5.61
N ILE A 309 5.82 -9.83 5.30
CA ILE A 309 5.13 -9.01 6.31
C ILE A 309 4.21 -9.89 7.17
N PHE A 310 3.37 -10.73 6.55
CA PHE A 310 2.30 -11.47 7.22
C PHE A 310 2.83 -12.66 8.07
N GLU A 311 3.95 -13.29 7.67
CA GLU A 311 4.64 -14.33 8.45
C GLU A 311 5.21 -13.81 9.79
N ASN A 312 5.29 -12.49 10.01
CA ASN A 312 5.71 -11.92 11.30
C ASN A 312 4.67 -12.07 12.42
N ASP A 313 3.45 -12.53 12.14
CA ASP A 313 2.45 -12.79 13.17
C ASP A 313 2.32 -14.27 13.53
N GLY A 314 2.30 -14.57 14.84
CA GLY A 314 2.18 -15.93 15.35
C GLY A 314 0.83 -16.63 15.08
N GLY A 315 -0.13 -15.97 14.43
CA GLY A 315 -1.37 -16.54 13.94
C GLY A 315 -1.41 -16.78 12.42
N PHE A 316 -0.30 -16.62 11.70
CA PHE A 316 -0.23 -16.78 10.25
C PHE A 316 -0.62 -18.20 9.79
N ASP A 317 -1.64 -18.30 8.93
CA ASP A 317 -2.00 -19.53 8.19
C ASP A 317 -1.70 -19.37 6.70
N LYS A 318 -0.74 -20.17 6.23
CA LYS A 318 -0.31 -20.23 4.83
C LYS A 318 -1.44 -20.58 3.87
N ASN A 319 -2.46 -21.32 4.31
CA ASN A 319 -3.62 -21.67 3.46
C ASN A 319 -4.58 -20.50 3.29
N THR A 320 -4.72 -19.63 4.28
CA THR A 320 -5.52 -18.41 4.20
C THR A 320 -4.79 -17.34 3.41
N PHE A 321 -3.47 -17.18 3.64
CA PHE A 321 -2.63 -16.30 2.81
C PHE A 321 -2.64 -16.68 1.33
N ALA A 322 -2.56 -17.98 1.00
CA ALA A 322 -2.68 -18.44 -0.38
C ALA A 322 -4.04 -18.12 -1.03
N LYS A 323 -5.12 -17.94 -0.25
CA LYS A 323 -6.42 -17.49 -0.77
C LYS A 323 -6.47 -15.97 -0.95
N GLN A 324 -5.96 -15.18 0.01
CA GLN A 324 -5.80 -13.73 -0.15
C GLN A 324 -5.00 -13.40 -1.40
N LEU A 325 -3.83 -14.04 -1.59
CA LEU A 325 -3.00 -13.82 -2.76
C LEU A 325 -3.73 -14.20 -4.07
N SER A 326 -4.67 -15.16 -4.04
CA SER A 326 -5.52 -15.46 -5.20
C SER A 326 -6.60 -14.41 -5.48
N VAL A 327 -7.07 -13.67 -4.44
CA VAL A 327 -7.93 -12.49 -4.59
C VAL A 327 -7.13 -11.32 -5.15
N ILE A 328 -5.97 -11.00 -4.56
CA ILE A 328 -5.08 -9.91 -5.02
C ILE A 328 -4.72 -10.10 -6.50
N ARG A 329 -4.33 -11.31 -6.91
CA ARG A 329 -4.03 -11.64 -8.32
C ARG A 329 -5.25 -11.48 -9.23
N GLY A 330 -6.45 -11.84 -8.78
CA GLY A 330 -7.69 -11.59 -9.52
C GLY A 330 -8.05 -10.11 -9.65
N GLN A 331 -7.75 -9.30 -8.63
CA GLN A 331 -7.90 -7.85 -8.69
C GLN A 331 -6.89 -7.19 -9.63
N ILE A 332 -5.62 -7.63 -9.59
CA ILE A 332 -4.58 -7.18 -10.54
C ILE A 332 -4.99 -7.49 -11.98
N PHE A 333 -5.51 -8.69 -12.26
CA PHE A 333 -6.00 -9.06 -13.59
C PHE A 333 -7.14 -8.15 -14.06
N ASN A 334 -8.18 -7.96 -13.25
CA ASN A 334 -9.29 -7.07 -13.62
C ASN A 334 -8.85 -5.62 -13.84
N LEU A 335 -7.96 -5.09 -12.99
CA LEU A 335 -7.42 -3.73 -13.11
C LEU A 335 -6.57 -3.56 -14.38
N ARG A 336 -5.67 -4.50 -14.65
CA ARG A 336 -4.85 -4.57 -15.87
C ARG A 336 -5.73 -4.51 -17.13
N GLU A 337 -6.76 -5.36 -17.21
CA GLU A 337 -7.67 -5.39 -18.36
C GLU A 337 -8.53 -4.12 -18.43
N ALA A 338 -8.87 -3.47 -17.31
CA ALA A 338 -9.55 -2.17 -17.30
C ALA A 338 -8.66 -1.02 -17.81
N LEU A 339 -7.38 -0.97 -17.43
CA LEU A 339 -6.40 0.00 -17.93
C LEU A 339 -6.18 -0.18 -19.44
N ARG A 340 -5.97 -1.42 -19.89
CA ARG A 340 -5.84 -1.78 -21.32
C ARG A 340 -7.06 -1.38 -22.16
N THR A 341 -8.28 -1.56 -21.62
CA THR A 341 -9.54 -1.25 -22.31
C THR A 341 -10.11 0.14 -21.98
N ARG A 342 -9.31 1.03 -21.37
CA ARG A 342 -9.67 2.42 -20.99
C ARG A 342 -11.03 2.54 -20.31
N LYS A 343 -11.29 1.63 -19.37
CA LYS A 343 -12.47 1.69 -18.50
C LYS A 343 -12.31 2.75 -17.42
N SER A 344 -13.42 3.20 -16.87
CA SER A 344 -13.45 4.05 -15.67
C SER A 344 -13.33 3.24 -14.37
N PRO A 345 -12.94 3.87 -13.24
CA PRO A 345 -13.03 3.27 -11.91
C PRO A 345 -14.42 2.68 -11.61
N ALA A 346 -15.50 3.34 -12.03
CA ALA A 346 -16.88 2.86 -11.86
C ALA A 346 -17.20 1.63 -12.72
N GLN A 347 -16.58 1.47 -13.89
CA GLN A 347 -16.70 0.26 -14.73
C GLN A 347 -15.81 -0.89 -14.20
N LEU A 348 -14.62 -0.58 -13.67
CA LEU A 348 -13.72 -1.56 -13.05
C LEU A 348 -14.38 -2.30 -11.87
N VAL A 349 -15.15 -1.59 -11.05
CA VAL A 349 -15.86 -2.22 -9.90
C VAL A 349 -17.07 -3.07 -10.32
N GLN A 350 -17.53 -2.97 -11.57
CA GLN A 350 -18.57 -3.81 -12.16
C GLN A 350 -18.00 -5.11 -12.79
N MET A 351 -16.67 -5.21 -12.97
CA MET A 351 -16.07 -6.39 -13.59
C MET A 351 -16.22 -7.65 -12.70
N PRO A 352 -16.57 -8.83 -13.27
CA PRO A 352 -16.74 -10.05 -12.50
C PRO A 352 -15.51 -10.42 -11.67
N SER A 353 -15.73 -10.71 -10.38
CA SER A 353 -14.66 -10.92 -9.41
C SER A 353 -13.85 -12.19 -9.67
N GLN A 354 -12.55 -12.05 -9.90
CA GLN A 354 -11.67 -13.17 -10.26
C GLN A 354 -10.90 -13.75 -9.07
N TYR A 355 -10.49 -15.02 -9.20
CA TYR A 355 -9.52 -15.68 -8.34
C TYR A 355 -8.43 -16.29 -9.24
N MET A 356 -7.16 -15.97 -9.01
CA MET A 356 -6.09 -16.42 -9.93
C MET A 356 -4.91 -17.01 -9.17
N ILE A 357 -4.52 -18.23 -9.57
CA ILE A 357 -3.55 -19.07 -8.86
C ILE A 357 -2.34 -19.36 -9.74
N GLU A 358 -1.16 -19.37 -9.14
CA GLU A 358 0.10 -19.60 -9.81
C GLU A 358 0.26 -21.08 -10.20
N VAL A 359 0.55 -21.33 -11.47
CA VAL A 359 0.62 -22.66 -12.05
C VAL A 359 1.92 -23.34 -11.62
N LYS A 360 1.82 -24.23 -10.63
CA LYS A 360 2.95 -25.07 -10.20
C LYS A 360 3.38 -25.99 -11.35
N GLN A 361 4.48 -25.64 -12.01
CA GLN A 361 5.07 -26.47 -13.07
C GLN A 361 5.32 -27.90 -12.55
N LYS A 362 4.70 -28.89 -13.21
CA LYS A 362 4.87 -30.30 -12.87
C LYS A 362 6.31 -30.73 -13.22
N LYS A 363 7.19 -30.84 -12.22
CA LYS A 363 8.53 -31.44 -12.40
C LYS A 363 8.35 -32.81 -13.07
N LYS A 364 8.85 -32.96 -14.31
CA LYS A 364 8.80 -34.22 -15.06
C LYS A 364 9.48 -35.31 -14.22
N LYS A 365 8.71 -36.27 -13.69
CA LYS A 365 9.28 -37.48 -13.07
C LYS A 365 10.13 -38.19 -14.13
N LYS A 366 11.44 -38.26 -13.94
CA LYS A 366 12.28 -39.16 -14.75
C LYS A 366 11.73 -40.57 -14.56
N ARG A 367 11.13 -41.15 -15.61
CA ARG A 367 10.85 -42.59 -15.64
C ARG A 367 12.18 -43.29 -15.43
N ARG A 368 12.27 -44.16 -14.42
CA ARG A 368 13.40 -45.08 -14.30
C ARG A 368 13.29 -46.05 -15.46
N THR A 369 14.15 -45.89 -16.47
CA THR A 369 14.34 -46.93 -17.48
C THR A 369 14.83 -48.17 -16.77
N ILE A 370 13.99 -49.21 -16.73
CA ILE A 370 14.45 -50.54 -16.34
C ILE A 370 15.43 -50.95 -17.44
N LYS A 371 16.69 -51.20 -17.08
CA LYS A 371 17.62 -51.85 -18.00
C LYS A 371 17.10 -53.28 -18.20
N THR A 372 16.67 -53.61 -19.40
CA THR A 372 16.59 -55.00 -19.84
C THR A 372 17.97 -55.60 -19.65
N VAL A 373 18.08 -56.64 -18.82
CA VAL A 373 19.32 -57.41 -18.70
C VAL A 373 19.31 -58.40 -19.86
N GLU A 374 20.24 -58.26 -20.79
CA GLU A 374 20.53 -59.29 -21.78
C GLU A 374 21.12 -60.49 -21.04
N ILE A 375 20.28 -61.48 -20.75
CA ILE A 375 20.75 -62.78 -20.27
C ILE A 375 21.32 -63.51 -21.49
N ARG A 376 22.65 -63.53 -21.61
CA ARG A 376 23.32 -64.49 -22.47
C ARG A 376 23.19 -65.87 -21.83
N VAL A 377 22.77 -66.84 -22.63
CA VAL A 377 22.72 -68.25 -22.24
C VAL A 377 24.04 -68.87 -22.65
N ASP A 378 24.91 -69.11 -21.69
CA ASP A 378 26.07 -70.00 -21.85
C ASP A 378 25.70 -71.37 -21.26
N GLU A 379 25.62 -72.38 -22.10
CA GLU A 379 25.39 -73.77 -21.68
C GLU A 379 26.72 -74.43 -21.29
N ASP A 380 26.97 -74.67 -19.98
CA ASP A 380 27.52 -75.96 -19.53
C ASP A 380 27.45 -76.21 -18.01
N ARG A 381 27.48 -77.51 -17.64
CA ARG A 381 27.99 -78.11 -16.38
C ARG A 381 27.29 -77.90 -15.01
N THR A 382 26.32 -78.81 -14.80
CA THR A 382 26.30 -79.83 -13.70
C THR A 382 26.15 -79.49 -12.20
N ASN A 383 25.13 -80.16 -11.62
CA ASN A 383 25.09 -80.90 -10.34
C ASN A 383 24.64 -80.26 -8.99
N LEU A 384 23.53 -80.82 -8.48
CA LEU A 384 23.11 -80.97 -7.06
C LEU A 384 22.68 -79.67 -6.33
N ARG A 385 21.66 -79.67 -5.43
CA ARG A 385 20.89 -80.77 -4.78
C ARG A 385 19.43 -80.34 -4.50
N LEU A 386 18.59 -81.28 -4.05
CA LEU A 386 17.17 -81.12 -3.68
C LEU A 386 16.93 -80.17 -2.49
N ASP A 387 15.75 -79.54 -2.43
CA ASP A 387 14.66 -79.92 -1.49
C ASP A 387 13.30 -79.30 -1.89
N VAL A 388 12.18 -79.87 -1.42
CA VAL A 388 10.79 -79.64 -1.90
C VAL A 388 9.79 -79.58 -0.73
N PRO A 389 8.84 -78.62 -0.74
CA PRO A 389 7.39 -78.95 -0.75
C PRO A 389 6.60 -78.10 -1.78
N THR A 390 5.85 -78.64 -2.75
CA THR A 390 4.42 -79.08 -2.63
C THR A 390 3.54 -78.13 -1.80
N SER A 391 2.80 -77.20 -2.43
CA SER A 391 1.40 -77.33 -2.96
C SER A 391 0.33 -77.10 -1.87
N ASN A 392 -0.91 -76.66 -2.11
CA ASN A 392 -1.79 -76.62 -3.30
C ASN A 392 -2.20 -75.14 -3.61
N ILE A 393 -2.71 -74.68 -4.77
CA ILE A 393 -3.61 -75.21 -5.82
C ILE A 393 -5.10 -75.32 -5.41
N GLU A 394 -5.91 -74.38 -5.93
CA GLU A 394 -7.34 -74.45 -6.29
C GLU A 394 -7.76 -73.02 -6.78
N GLU A 395 -8.63 -72.80 -7.77
CA GLU A 395 -8.87 -73.50 -9.04
C GLU A 395 -9.49 -72.48 -10.05
N SER A 396 -9.65 -72.82 -11.34
CA SER A 396 -10.33 -71.93 -12.32
C SER A 396 -10.88 -72.69 -13.55
N PRO A 397 -12.17 -72.47 -13.90
CA PRO A 397 -12.68 -72.43 -15.27
C PRO A 397 -12.62 -70.97 -15.79
N SER A 398 -12.29 -70.64 -17.05
CA SER A 398 -12.93 -70.98 -18.34
C SER A 398 -14.35 -70.38 -18.47
N ASP A 399 -14.82 -69.83 -19.60
CA ASP A 399 -14.48 -69.99 -21.03
C ASP A 399 -14.09 -68.64 -21.71
N ALA A 400 -13.50 -68.49 -22.92
CA ALA A 400 -13.83 -69.01 -24.27
C ALA A 400 -15.22 -68.53 -24.80
N ILE A 401 -15.45 -68.12 -26.07
CA ILE A 401 -14.67 -68.17 -27.34
C ILE A 401 -15.19 -67.09 -28.34
N SER A 402 -14.33 -66.65 -29.29
CA SER A 402 -14.62 -65.96 -30.60
C SER A 402 -15.51 -64.67 -30.59
N ASP A 403 -15.71 -63.89 -31.68
CA ASP A 403 -15.53 -64.16 -33.12
C ASP A 403 -15.03 -62.97 -33.99
N ASN A 404 -14.89 -63.24 -35.30
CA ASN A 404 -13.96 -62.59 -36.22
C ASN A 404 -14.57 -61.52 -37.17
N ALA A 405 -13.73 -60.92 -38.00
CA ALA A 405 -14.03 -59.78 -38.87
C ALA A 405 -15.03 -60.03 -40.02
N GLY A 406 -15.69 -58.96 -40.48
CA GLY A 406 -16.50 -58.88 -41.71
C GLY A 406 -16.33 -57.52 -42.40
N THR A 407 -16.47 -57.45 -43.73
CA THR A 407 -15.99 -56.32 -44.56
C THR A 407 -17.11 -55.71 -45.44
N SER A 408 -16.89 -54.49 -45.95
CA SER A 408 -17.59 -53.80 -47.08
C SER A 408 -18.88 -53.03 -46.73
N THR A 409 -19.33 -51.96 -47.41
CA THR A 409 -18.72 -50.96 -48.35
C THR A 409 -19.73 -49.82 -48.62
N ALA A 410 -19.24 -48.65 -49.04
CA ALA A 410 -19.91 -47.61 -49.87
C ALA A 410 -21.04 -46.71 -49.29
N ALA A 411 -21.08 -45.49 -49.85
CA ALA A 411 -22.16 -44.46 -49.81
C ALA A 411 -22.53 -43.84 -48.43
N GLU A 412 -22.88 -42.55 -48.29
CA GLU A 412 -22.79 -41.38 -49.20
C GLU A 412 -22.76 -40.06 -48.38
N ASP A 413 -22.81 -38.90 -49.05
CA ASP A 413 -22.62 -37.55 -48.51
C ASP A 413 -23.38 -37.16 -47.23
N ALA A 414 -22.71 -36.38 -46.36
CA ALA A 414 -23.24 -35.08 -45.89
C ALA A 414 -22.18 -34.21 -45.18
N ASN A 415 -21.83 -33.11 -45.84
CA ASN A 415 -21.12 -31.91 -45.39
C ASN A 415 -21.04 -31.65 -43.85
N ARG A 416 -19.83 -31.56 -43.29
CA ARG A 416 -19.57 -30.92 -41.99
C ARG A 416 -18.26 -30.14 -42.00
N GLU A 417 -18.39 -28.82 -42.19
CA GLU A 417 -17.29 -27.87 -42.09
C GLU A 417 -16.58 -27.99 -40.72
N GLN A 418 -15.25 -28.04 -40.73
CA GLN A 418 -14.46 -27.83 -39.52
C GLN A 418 -14.31 -26.32 -39.31
N PRO A 419 -14.44 -25.80 -38.07
CA PRO A 419 -14.15 -24.40 -37.80
C PRO A 419 -12.66 -24.14 -38.11
N ALA A 420 -12.40 -23.14 -38.95
CA ALA A 420 -11.05 -22.84 -39.41
C ALA A 420 -10.08 -22.59 -38.24
N THR A 421 -8.85 -23.07 -38.39
CA THR A 421 -7.76 -22.83 -37.43
C THR A 421 -7.46 -21.33 -37.36
N VAL A 422 -7.95 -20.69 -36.28
CA VAL A 422 -7.54 -19.33 -35.90
C VAL A 422 -6.01 -19.33 -35.71
N PRO A 423 -5.26 -18.36 -36.27
CA PRO A 423 -3.81 -18.30 -36.10
C PRO A 423 -3.41 -18.23 -34.62
N GLU A 424 -2.26 -18.81 -34.28
CA GLU A 424 -1.64 -18.67 -32.95
C GLU A 424 -1.09 -17.25 -32.74
N SER A 425 -2.00 -16.29 -32.58
CA SER A 425 -1.68 -14.98 -31.99
C SER A 425 -1.20 -15.18 -30.55
N GLU A 426 -0.37 -14.25 -30.06
CA GLU A 426 0.41 -14.43 -28.84
C GLU A 426 -0.47 -14.71 -27.61
N THR A 427 -0.46 -15.95 -27.15
CA THR A 427 -1.14 -16.35 -25.91
C THR A 427 -0.57 -15.56 -24.73
N ASP A 428 -1.37 -14.64 -24.18
CA ASP A 428 -0.96 -13.68 -23.17
C ASP A 428 -0.12 -14.36 -22.06
N PRO A 429 1.13 -13.91 -21.80
CA PRO A 429 2.02 -14.52 -20.82
C PRO A 429 1.34 -14.73 -19.45
N TRP A 430 0.44 -13.84 -19.06
CA TRP A 430 -0.30 -13.89 -17.80
C TRP A 430 -1.05 -15.22 -17.62
N HIS A 431 -1.64 -15.78 -18.68
CA HIS A 431 -2.33 -17.07 -18.66
C HIS A 431 -1.39 -18.29 -18.59
N LYS A 432 -0.10 -18.13 -18.92
CA LYS A 432 0.93 -19.19 -18.80
C LYS A 432 1.42 -19.35 -17.36
N VAL A 433 1.37 -18.27 -16.56
CA VAL A 433 1.82 -18.26 -15.16
C VAL A 433 0.65 -18.35 -14.17
N PHE A 434 -0.50 -17.71 -14.46
CA PHE A 434 -1.65 -17.66 -13.57
C PHE A 434 -2.91 -18.25 -14.21
N GLN A 435 -3.44 -19.31 -13.59
CA GLN A 435 -4.68 -19.93 -13.99
C GLN A 435 -5.87 -19.28 -13.25
N GLN A 436 -6.92 -18.96 -14.00
CA GLN A 436 -8.21 -18.57 -13.43
C GLN A 436 -8.80 -19.76 -12.65
N LYS A 437 -9.05 -19.56 -11.35
CA LYS A 437 -9.77 -20.52 -10.52
C LYS A 437 -11.26 -20.16 -10.54
N VAL A 438 -12.02 -20.83 -11.41
CA VAL A 438 -13.48 -20.67 -11.48
C VAL A 438 -14.08 -20.86 -10.09
N SER A 439 -14.78 -19.85 -9.60
CA SER A 439 -15.54 -19.94 -8.35
C SER A 439 -16.81 -20.75 -8.62
N THR A 440 -16.72 -22.08 -8.45
CA THR A 440 -17.84 -23.02 -8.61
C THR A 440 -18.86 -22.90 -7.46
N LYS A 441 -19.46 -21.72 -7.34
CA LYS A 441 -20.73 -21.46 -6.65
C LYS A 441 -21.82 -21.30 -7.71
N THR A 442 -22.09 -22.37 -8.47
CA THR A 442 -23.39 -22.52 -9.13
C THR A 442 -24.46 -22.33 -8.07
N ALA A 443 -25.52 -21.55 -8.35
CA ALA A 443 -26.57 -21.28 -7.38
C ALA A 443 -27.43 -22.54 -7.15
N PHE A 444 -26.92 -23.42 -6.28
CA PHE A 444 -27.56 -24.66 -5.85
C PHE A 444 -28.70 -24.35 -4.86
N PHE A 445 -29.71 -23.63 -5.34
CA PHE A 445 -31.11 -23.57 -4.88
C PHE A 445 -31.88 -22.52 -5.71
N ARG A 446 -32.32 -22.91 -6.91
CA ARG A 446 -33.68 -22.52 -7.34
C ARG A 446 -34.62 -23.56 -6.74
N MET A 447 -35.27 -23.23 -5.63
CA MET A 447 -36.52 -23.93 -5.30
C MET A 447 -37.64 -23.32 -6.13
N TRP A 448 -38.49 -24.18 -6.65
CA TRP A 448 -39.85 -23.86 -7.08
C TRP A 448 -40.77 -23.86 -5.85
#